data_AF-A0A482ULK3-F1
#
_entry.id   AF-A0A482ULK3-F1
#
_cell.length_a   1.000
_cell.length_b   1.000
_cell.length_c   1.000
_cell.angle_alpha   90.00
_cell.angle_beta   90.00
_cell.angle_gamma   90.00
#
_symmetry.space_group_name_H-M   'P 1'
#
loop_
_entity.id
_entity.type
_entity.pdbx_description
1 polymer ?
#
loop_
_entity_poly.entity_id
_entity_poly.type
_entity_poly.pdbx_seq_one_letter_code
_entity_poly.pdbx_strand_id
1 'polypeptide(L)' 'MDFMMHGYGVEVFGNGEKYEGEFKTHKLHGMGKFYDADGHLVYEGRYEDGERVDGSEDGEGGQK' A
#
# COMPACT_ATOMS: atom_id res chain seq x y z
N MET A 1 -21.68 10.44 12.73
CA MET A 1 -20.26 10.67 13.09
C MET A 1 -19.65 9.30 13.14
N ASP A 2 -19.37 8.82 11.95
CA ASP A 2 -19.10 7.44 11.64
C ASP A 2 -17.60 7.28 11.89
N PHE A 3 -17.27 6.92 13.13
CA PHE A 3 -15.92 6.51 13.56
C PHE A 3 -15.54 5.17 12.91
N MET A 4 -15.76 5.02 11.60
CA MET A 4 -15.11 3.96 10.87
C MET A 4 -13.61 4.27 10.93
N MET A 5 -12.83 3.32 11.43
CA MET A 5 -11.37 3.40 11.42
C MET A 5 -10.87 3.28 9.96
N HIS A 6 -11.23 4.25 9.14
CA HIS A 6 -10.61 4.59 7.87
C HIS A 6 -9.52 5.58 8.24
N GLY A 7 -8.33 5.04 8.47
CA GLY A 7 -7.16 5.82 8.80
C GLY A 7 -6.19 5.75 7.63
N TYR A 8 -5.63 6.90 7.26
CA TYR A 8 -4.41 6.91 6.49
C TYR A 8 -3.25 6.58 7.44
N GLY A 9 -2.38 5.67 7.04
CA GLY A 9 -1.27 5.21 7.85
C GLY A 9 -0.01 4.98 7.02
N VAL A 10 1.07 4.71 7.73
CA VAL A 10 2.32 4.25 7.15
C VAL A 10 2.71 2.96 7.86
N GLU A 11 2.87 1.89 7.11
CA GLU A 11 3.37 0.61 7.59
C GLU A 11 4.77 0.38 7.03
N VAL A 12 5.75 0.17 7.91
CA VAL A 12 7.12 -0.15 7.52
C VAL A 12 7.34 -1.62 7.83
N PHE A 13 7.68 -2.38 6.81
CA PHE A 13 7.94 -3.81 6.90
C PHE A 13 9.36 -4.07 7.42
N GLY A 14 9.57 -5.24 8.04
CA GLY A 14 10.87 -5.59 8.63
C GLY A 14 12.02 -5.73 7.63
N ASN A 15 11.71 -5.79 6.34
CA ASN A 15 12.68 -5.81 5.23
C ASN A 15 13.03 -4.40 4.71
N GLY A 16 12.42 -3.35 5.24
CA GLY A 16 12.63 -1.95 4.83
C GLY A 16 11.58 -1.41 3.87
N GLU A 17 10.73 -2.26 3.29
CA GLU A 17 9.62 -1.81 2.45
C GLU A 17 8.66 -0.93 3.25
N LYS A 18 7.97 -0.01 2.57
CA LYS A 18 7.04 0.92 3.21
C LYS A 18 5.75 0.98 2.41
N TYR A 19 4.63 0.83 3.09
CA TYR A 19 3.33 1.16 2.55
C TYR A 19 2.82 2.47 3.16
N GLU A 20 2.21 3.31 2.36
CA GLU A 20 1.61 4.56 2.75
C GLU A 20 0.25 4.71 2.08
N GLY A 21 -0.83 4.61 2.85
CA GLY A 21 -2.17 4.53 2.26
C GLY A 21 -3.27 4.38 3.30
N GLU A 22 -4.48 4.13 2.81
CA GLU A 22 -5.62 3.89 3.68
C GLU A 22 -5.59 2.47 4.27
N PHE A 23 -6.07 2.33 5.49
CA PHE A 23 -6.20 1.05 6.17
C PHE A 23 -7.64 0.84 6.60
N LYS A 24 -8.09 -0.41 6.48
CA LYS A 24 -9.38 -0.86 6.98
C LYS A 24 -9.18 -2.18 7.69
N THR A 25 -9.57 -2.25 8.97
CA THR A 25 -9.49 -3.50 9.77
C THR A 25 -8.07 -4.09 9.81
N HIS A 26 -7.04 -3.25 9.99
CA HIS A 26 -5.62 -3.65 9.96
C HIS A 26 -5.13 -4.25 8.63
N LYS A 27 -5.84 -4.00 7.53
CA LYS A 27 -5.41 -4.38 6.19
C LYS A 27 -5.32 -3.16 5.28
N LEU A 28 -4.46 -3.26 4.28
CA LEU A 28 -4.32 -2.27 3.21
C LEU A 28 -5.66 -2.14 2.49
N HIS A 29 -6.16 -0.91 2.36
CA HIS A 29 -7.41 -0.63 1.70
C HIS A 29 -7.36 0.73 1.00
N GLY A 30 -8.33 1.02 0.12
CA GLY A 30 -8.40 2.34 -0.51
C GLY A 30 -7.14 2.67 -1.30
N MET A 31 -6.82 3.95 -1.46
CA MET A 31 -5.63 4.35 -2.21
C MET A 31 -4.36 4.25 -1.36
N GLY A 32 -3.30 3.70 -1.94
CA GLY A 32 -2.01 3.54 -1.28
C GLY A 32 -0.82 3.49 -2.23
N LYS A 33 0.34 3.79 -1.66
CA LYS A 33 1.64 3.78 -2.31
C LYS A 33 2.52 2.77 -1.60
N PHE A 34 3.16 1.92 -2.36
CA PHE A 34 4.13 0.96 -1.88
C PHE A 34 5.51 1.37 -2.35
N TYR A 35 6.44 1.38 -1.42
CA TYR A 35 7.83 1.74 -1.59
C TYR A 35 8.70 0.54 -1.24
N ASP A 36 9.75 0.31 -2.02
CA ASP A 36 10.75 -0.70 -1.71
C ASP A 36 11.63 -0.29 -0.51
N ALA A 37 12.56 -1.16 -0.13
CA ALA A 37 13.50 -0.91 0.96
C ALA A 37 14.50 0.22 0.70
N ASP A 38 14.65 0.66 -0.55
CA ASP A 38 15.48 1.80 -0.95
C ASP A 38 14.67 3.12 -0.92
N GLY A 39 13.34 3.01 -0.81
CA GLY A 39 12.40 4.13 -0.82
C GLY A 39 11.88 4.48 -2.22
N HIS A 40 12.08 3.64 -3.22
CA HIS A 40 11.50 3.83 -4.56
C HIS A 40 10.05 3.41 -4.58
N LEU A 41 9.20 4.25 -5.18
CA LEU A 41 7.80 3.94 -5.41
C LEU A 41 7.71 2.79 -6.43
N VAL A 42 7.27 1.63 -5.97
CA VAL A 42 7.13 0.42 -6.80
C VAL A 42 5.68 0.20 -7.24
N TYR A 43 4.72 0.70 -6.46
CA TYR A 43 3.31 0.61 -6.80
C TYR A 43 2.55 1.81 -6.26
N GLU A 44 1.68 2.39 -7.07
CA GLU A 44 0.66 3.35 -6.64
C GLU A 44 -0.69 2.89 -7.14
N GLY A 45 -1.63 2.67 -6.23
CA GLY A 45 -2.91 2.14 -6.60
C GLY A 45 -3.85 1.87 -5.43
N ARG A 46 -5.00 1.31 -5.76
CA ARG A 46 -6.03 0.90 -4.82
C ARG A 46 -5.79 -0.50 -4.30
N TYR A 47 -6.04 -0.66 -3.02
CA TYR A 47 -5.97 -1.91 -2.28
C TYR A 47 -7.35 -2.32 -1.75
N GLU A 48 -7.65 -3.61 -1.75
CA GLU A 48 -8.83 -4.18 -1.09
C GLU A 48 -8.48 -5.46 -0.32
N ASP A 49 -8.80 -5.49 0.98
CA ASP A 49 -8.50 -6.61 1.89
C ASP A 49 -7.02 -7.04 1.91
N GLY A 50 -6.09 -6.11 1.67
CA GLY A 50 -4.65 -6.38 1.61
C GLY A 50 -4.12 -6.68 0.20
N GLU A 51 -5.00 -6.78 -0.80
CA GLU A 51 -4.63 -7.13 -2.18
C GLU A 51 -4.66 -5.88 -3.09
N ARG A 52 -3.81 -5.86 -4.11
CA ARG A 52 -3.79 -4.81 -5.15
C ARG A 52 -4.97 -5.01 -6.10
N VAL A 53 -5.82 -4.00 -6.27
CA VAL A 53 -7.00 -4.11 -7.17
C VAL A 53 -6.91 -3.25 -8.43
N ASP A 54 -6.20 -2.12 -8.37
CA ASP A 54 -6.07 -1.18 -9.50
C ASP A 54 -4.87 -0.27 -9.27
N GLY A 55 -4.00 -0.05 -10.25
CA GLY A 55 -2.85 0.83 -10.03
C GLY A 55 -1.76 0.72 -11.09
N SER A 56 -0.76 1.58 -10.95
CA SER A 56 0.43 1.61 -11.78
C SER A 56 1.63 1.06 -10.99
N GLU A 57 2.27 0.04 -11.54
CA GLU A 57 3.57 -0.46 -11.10
C GLU A 57 4.65 0.35 -11.84
N ASP A 58 5.44 1.16 -11.13
CA ASP A 58 6.55 1.91 -11.73
C ASP A 58 7.83 1.04 -11.86
N GLY A 59 7.74 -0.25 -11.53
CA GLY A 59 8.85 -1.19 -11.59
C GLY A 59 8.97 -1.92 -12.93
N GLU A 60 10.06 -1.68 -13.67
CA GLU A 60 10.66 -2.68 -14.54
C GLU A 60 10.93 -3.95 -13.72
N GLY A 61 10.02 -4.93 -13.73
CA GLY A 61 10.18 -6.10 -12.88
C GLY A 61 9.00 -7.04 -12.88
N GLY A 62 8.78 -7.69 -14.03
CA GLY A 62 7.84 -8.80 -14.16
C GLY A 62 8.05 -9.84 -13.05
N GLN A 63 6.94 -10.22 -12.42
CA GLN A 63 6.87 -11.46 -11.66
C GLN A 63 7.08 -12.61 -12.66
N LYS A 64 8.15 -13.36 -12.42
CA LYS A 64 8.45 -14.65 -13.05
C LYS A 64 7.70 -15.76 -12.34
#